data_AF-E0MSD0-F1
#
_entry.id   AF-E0MSD0-F1
#
_cell.length_a   1.000
_cell.length_b   1.000
_cell.length_c   1.000
_cell.angle_alpha   90.00
_cell.angle_beta   90.00
_cell.angle_gamma   90.00
#
_symmetry.space_group_name_H-M   'P 1'
#
loop_
_entity.id
_entity.type
_entity.pdbx_description
1 polymer ?
#
loop_
_entity_poly.entity_id
_entity_poly.type
_entity_poly.pdbx_seq_one_letter_code
_entity_poly.pdbx_strand_id
1 'polypeptide(L)'
;MKVHISPVISRMRYGEYAGDVVYVCIKHNIPMFCITTAQAGATAPAIMAGFLAQSLAETLASLVMVHGISPGYPMVFSNWPLVIDLRTGAFSGDSGESALLNAASAQLSNWLDLPSSVACSMTDVKAIDAQYGVEKGISSLVAASAGGNLIYESSGMTA
;
A
#
# COMPACT_ATOMS: atom_id res chain seq x y z
N MET A 1 12.17 6.67 -15.25
CA MET A 1 11.91 7.42 -14.00
C MET A 1 10.47 7.12 -13.58
N LYS A 2 10.21 6.85 -12.29
CA LYS A 2 8.87 6.58 -11.72
C LYS A 2 8.71 7.38 -10.42
N VAL A 3 7.50 7.75 -10.05
CA VAL A 3 7.22 8.54 -8.83
C VAL A 3 6.24 7.81 -7.93
N HIS A 4 6.48 7.87 -6.62
CA HIS A 4 5.55 7.39 -5.60
C HIS A 4 4.77 8.58 -5.05
N ILE A 5 3.45 8.50 -5.08
CA ILE A 5 2.56 9.58 -4.69
C ILE A 5 1.41 8.99 -3.90
N SER A 6 1.02 9.65 -2.80
CA SER A 6 -0.18 9.32 -2.05
C SER A 6 -1.23 10.42 -2.26
N PRO A 7 -1.98 10.39 -3.38
CA PRO A 7 -2.97 11.41 -3.67
C PRO A 7 -4.17 11.35 -2.74
N VAL A 8 -4.49 10.17 -2.22
CA VAL A 8 -5.52 9.97 -1.20
C VAL A 8 -4.83 9.79 0.16
N ILE A 9 -5.30 10.57 1.14
CA ILE A 9 -4.92 10.54 2.54
C ILE A 9 -6.09 9.90 3.31
N SER A 10 -5.85 8.75 3.92
CA SER A 10 -6.84 8.06 4.74
C SER A 10 -7.21 8.93 5.96
N ARG A 11 -8.49 9.17 6.32
CA ARG A 11 -9.77 8.57 5.89
C ARG A 11 -10.46 9.35 4.76
N MET A 12 -10.32 8.87 3.52
CA MET A 12 -11.06 9.31 2.32
C MET A 12 -10.95 10.81 1.99
N ARG A 13 -9.73 11.37 2.00
CA ARG A 13 -9.46 12.76 1.58
C ARG A 13 -8.43 12.81 0.48
N TYR A 14 -8.49 13.81 -0.39
CA TYR A 14 -7.39 14.07 -1.32
C TYR A 14 -6.38 15.03 -0.70
N GLY A 15 -5.09 14.75 -0.90
CA GLY A 15 -4.01 15.67 -0.59
C GLY A 15 -3.85 16.67 -1.74
N GLU A 16 -4.08 17.95 -1.48
CA GLU A 16 -4.00 19.04 -2.48
C GLU A 16 -2.66 19.02 -3.24
N TYR A 17 -1.55 19.05 -2.50
CA TYR A 17 -0.20 18.99 -3.09
C TYR A 17 0.07 17.71 -3.89
N ALA A 18 -0.49 16.58 -3.46
CA ALA A 18 -0.31 15.31 -4.15
C ALA A 18 -1.09 15.29 -5.47
N GLY A 19 -2.24 15.97 -5.54
CA GLY A 19 -2.96 16.23 -6.78
C GLY A 19 -2.13 17.02 -7.78
N ASP A 20 -1.50 18.11 -7.35
CA ASP A 20 -0.61 18.91 -8.20
C ASP A 20 0.56 18.09 -8.76
N VAL A 21 1.17 17.24 -7.93
CA VAL A 21 2.24 16.34 -8.38
C VAL A 21 1.74 15.35 -9.43
N VAL A 22 0.51 14.83 -9.30
CA VAL A 22 -0.10 13.97 -10.32
C VAL A 22 -0.27 14.71 -11.65
N TYR A 23 -0.74 15.95 -11.65
CA TYR A 23 -0.83 16.77 -12.88
C TYR A 23 0.54 16.95 -13.55
N VAL A 24 1.58 17.24 -12.77
CA VAL A 24 2.94 17.40 -13.29
C VAL A 24 3.47 16.07 -13.85
N CYS A 25 3.26 14.95 -13.14
CA CYS A 25 3.68 13.64 -13.62
C CYS A 25 3.02 13.29 -14.96
N ILE A 26 1.72 13.50 -15.08
CA ILE A 26 0.97 13.26 -16.32
C ILE A 26 1.48 14.15 -17.45
N LYS A 27 1.67 15.46 -17.20
CA LYS A 27 2.18 16.41 -18.20
C LYS A 27 3.56 16.01 -18.74
N HIS A 28 4.39 15.40 -17.91
CA HIS A 28 5.74 14.96 -18.28
C HIS A 28 5.83 13.47 -18.64
N ASN A 29 4.69 12.77 -18.74
CA ASN A 29 4.60 11.35 -19.06
C ASN A 29 5.48 10.46 -18.15
N ILE A 30 5.46 10.75 -16.85
CA ILE A 30 6.16 10.01 -15.80
C ILE A 30 5.18 9.02 -15.14
N PRO A 31 5.38 7.69 -15.25
CA PRO A 31 4.52 6.71 -14.58
C PRO A 31 4.55 6.85 -13.06
N MET A 32 3.41 6.67 -12.42
CA MET A 32 3.27 6.80 -10.96
C MET A 32 2.71 5.56 -10.27
N PHE A 33 3.13 5.43 -9.01
CA PHE A 33 2.56 4.54 -8.01
C PHE A 33 1.63 5.41 -7.17
N CYS A 34 0.32 5.19 -7.29
CA CYS A 34 -0.64 5.86 -6.44
C CYS A 34 -0.88 4.99 -5.20
N ILE A 35 -0.27 5.41 -4.09
CA ILE A 35 -0.15 4.63 -2.87
C ILE A 35 -1.18 5.07 -1.84
N THR A 36 -1.98 4.13 -1.39
CA THR A 36 -2.89 4.29 -0.25
C THR A 36 -2.30 3.57 0.96
N THR A 37 -1.88 4.30 1.99
CA THR A 37 -1.24 3.78 3.20
C THR A 37 -2.15 3.88 4.42
N ALA A 38 -3.31 3.22 4.36
CA ALA A 38 -4.23 3.20 5.50
C ALA A 38 -3.66 2.33 6.64
N GLN A 39 -3.86 2.76 7.89
CA GLN A 39 -3.38 2.07 9.09
C GLN A 39 -4.54 1.53 9.92
N ALA A 40 -4.62 0.21 10.05
CA ALA A 40 -5.66 -0.48 10.83
C ALA A 40 -5.57 -0.09 12.31
N GLY A 41 -6.65 0.45 12.86
CA GLY A 41 -6.71 0.94 14.24
C GLY A 41 -6.35 2.43 14.40
N ALA A 42 -5.86 3.09 13.34
CA ALA A 42 -5.56 4.52 13.34
C ALA A 42 -6.35 5.27 12.27
N THR A 43 -5.88 5.23 11.01
CA THR A 43 -6.49 5.93 9.87
C THR A 43 -7.51 5.07 9.12
N ALA A 44 -7.75 3.84 9.55
CA ALA A 44 -8.81 2.97 9.08
C ALA A 44 -9.33 2.07 10.24
N PRO A 45 -10.51 1.44 10.08
CA PRO A 45 -11.05 0.51 11.08
C PRO A 45 -10.05 -0.58 11.47
N ALA A 46 -10.05 -1.00 12.74
CA ALA A 46 -9.22 -2.12 13.19
C ALA A 46 -9.70 -3.48 12.63
N ILE A 47 -10.98 -3.58 12.25
CA ILE A 47 -11.55 -4.79 11.67
C ILE A 47 -11.08 -4.92 10.22
N MET A 48 -10.39 -6.02 9.90
CA MET A 48 -9.73 -6.26 8.60
C MET A 48 -10.66 -6.12 7.38
N ALA A 49 -11.91 -6.61 7.46
CA ALA A 49 -12.85 -6.48 6.34
C ALA A 49 -13.26 -5.02 6.10
N GLY A 50 -13.53 -4.27 7.17
CA GLY A 50 -13.86 -2.84 7.09
C GLY A 50 -12.65 -2.01 6.63
N PHE A 51 -11.45 -2.39 7.07
CA PHE A 51 -10.20 -1.83 6.60
C PHE A 51 -10.05 -2.00 5.08
N LEU A 52 -10.15 -3.25 4.58
CA LEU A 52 -9.95 -3.54 3.15
C LEU A 52 -10.98 -2.83 2.29
N ALA A 53 -12.24 -2.76 2.72
CA ALA A 53 -13.27 -2.02 2.02
C ALA A 53 -12.91 -0.52 1.89
N GLN A 54 -12.46 0.11 2.98
CA GLN A 54 -12.07 1.52 2.96
C GLN A 54 -10.81 1.75 2.11
N SER A 55 -9.75 0.97 2.32
CA SER A 55 -8.48 1.17 1.63
C SER A 55 -8.58 0.88 0.13
N LEU A 56 -9.41 -0.11 -0.26
CA LEU A 56 -9.74 -0.37 -1.66
C LEU A 56 -10.49 0.81 -2.28
N ALA A 57 -11.50 1.36 -1.59
CA ALA A 57 -12.24 2.52 -2.07
C ALA A 57 -11.33 3.74 -2.27
N GLU A 58 -10.40 3.99 -1.35
CA GLU A 58 -9.40 5.06 -1.44
C GLU A 58 -8.44 4.87 -2.63
N THR A 59 -7.99 3.63 -2.87
CA THR A 59 -7.10 3.32 -4.00
C THR A 59 -7.84 3.41 -5.34
N LEU A 60 -9.10 2.98 -5.40
CA LEU A 60 -9.98 3.18 -6.56
C LEU A 60 -10.23 4.67 -6.83
N ALA A 61 -10.42 5.47 -5.78
CA ALA A 61 -10.58 6.92 -5.92
C ALA A 61 -9.33 7.53 -6.58
N SER A 62 -8.13 7.09 -6.20
CA SER A 62 -6.88 7.49 -6.85
C SER A 62 -6.83 7.12 -8.34
N LEU A 63 -7.26 5.90 -8.69
CA LEU A 63 -7.34 5.44 -10.08
C LEU A 63 -8.30 6.30 -10.90
N VAL A 64 -9.50 6.57 -10.37
CA VAL A 64 -10.51 7.42 -11.02
C VAL A 64 -10.00 8.83 -11.19
N MET A 65 -9.31 9.39 -10.20
CA MET A 65 -8.70 10.73 -10.30
C MET A 65 -7.70 10.79 -11.47
N VAL A 66 -6.79 9.83 -11.57
CA VAL A 66 -5.80 9.77 -12.66
C VAL A 66 -6.47 9.64 -14.02
N HIS A 67 -7.41 8.71 -14.16
CA HIS A 67 -8.14 8.50 -15.42
C HIS A 67 -9.08 9.67 -15.76
N GLY A 68 -9.54 10.43 -14.77
CA GLY A 68 -10.30 11.66 -14.97
C GLY A 68 -9.46 12.80 -15.55
N ILE A 69 -8.16 12.85 -15.20
CA ILE A 69 -7.21 13.82 -15.76
C ILE A 69 -6.73 13.38 -17.15
N SER A 70 -6.33 12.12 -17.29
CA SER A 70 -5.85 11.55 -18.55
C SER A 70 -6.32 10.10 -18.67
N PRO A 71 -7.38 9.83 -19.46
CA PRO A 71 -7.90 8.48 -19.63
C PRO A 71 -6.84 7.51 -20.16
N GLY A 72 -6.67 6.38 -19.48
CA GLY A 72 -5.72 5.34 -19.87
C GLY A 72 -4.26 5.62 -19.48
N TYR A 73 -4.00 6.66 -18.68
CA TYR A 73 -2.66 6.96 -18.20
C TYR A 73 -2.10 5.81 -17.34
N PRO A 74 -0.85 5.36 -17.55
CA PRO A 74 -0.29 4.23 -16.81
C PRO A 74 -0.08 4.57 -15.32
N MET A 75 -0.73 3.78 -14.45
CA MET A 75 -0.66 3.90 -13.00
C MET A 75 -0.55 2.52 -12.36
N VAL A 76 0.30 2.38 -11.33
CA VAL A 76 0.33 1.16 -10.51
C VAL A 76 -0.62 1.32 -9.33
N PHE A 77 -1.59 0.40 -9.24
CA PHE A 77 -2.60 0.33 -8.18
C PHE A 77 -1.99 -0.14 -6.87
N SER A 78 -1.69 0.79 -5.96
CA SER A 78 -0.83 0.51 -4.79
C SER A 78 -1.63 0.61 -3.49
N ASN A 79 -2.52 -0.36 -3.26
CA ASN A 79 -3.25 -0.48 -2.00
C ASN A 79 -2.33 -1.14 -0.96
N TRP A 80 -1.81 -0.37 -0.02
CA TRP A 80 -0.82 -0.82 0.98
C TRP A 80 -1.45 -0.85 2.38
N PRO A 81 -2.05 -1.98 2.77
CA PRO A 81 -2.48 -2.19 4.13
C PRO A 81 -1.34 -2.13 5.14
N LEU A 82 -1.50 -1.27 6.15
CA LEU A 82 -0.58 -1.12 7.27
C LEU A 82 -1.33 -1.31 8.60
N VAL A 83 -0.60 -1.63 9.65
CA VAL A 83 -1.16 -1.91 10.99
C VAL A 83 -0.39 -1.11 12.05
N ILE A 84 -1.05 -0.82 13.17
CA ILE A 84 -0.40 -0.26 14.36
C ILE A 84 -0.46 -1.26 15.53
N ASP A 85 0.56 -1.27 16.39
CA ASP A 85 0.50 -1.95 17.68
C ASP A 85 -0.39 -1.14 18.62
N LEU A 86 -1.57 -1.65 18.97
CA LEU A 86 -2.52 -0.96 19.85
C LEU A 86 -1.99 -0.72 21.28
N ARG A 87 -0.99 -1.47 21.74
CA ARG A 87 -0.38 -1.28 23.06
C ARG A 87 0.55 -0.08 23.09
N THR A 88 1.27 0.18 22.01
CA THR A 88 2.30 1.24 21.93
C THR A 88 1.87 2.43 21.10
N GLY A 89 0.87 2.26 20.23
CA GLY A 89 0.48 3.22 19.20
C GLY A 89 1.48 3.33 18.05
N ALA A 90 2.54 2.51 18.05
CA ALA A 90 3.57 2.56 17.02
C ALA A 90 3.06 1.93 15.72
N PHE A 91 3.59 2.41 14.59
CA PHE A 91 3.52 1.68 13.34
C PHE A 91 4.14 0.29 13.53
N SER A 92 3.45 -0.74 13.05
CA SER A 92 3.99 -2.09 12.99
C SER A 92 4.35 -2.42 11.55
N GLY A 93 5.65 -2.49 11.30
CA GLY A 93 6.26 -2.82 10.01
C GLY A 93 5.68 -4.10 9.45
N ASP A 94 5.62 -5.14 10.27
CA ASP A 94 5.00 -6.40 9.86
C ASP A 94 4.30 -7.09 11.01
N SER A 95 3.26 -7.84 10.68
CA SER A 95 2.48 -8.61 11.63
C SER A 95 1.69 -9.69 10.89
N GLY A 96 1.05 -10.60 11.64
CA GLY A 96 0.14 -11.58 11.03
C GLY A 96 -1.02 -10.91 10.28
N GLU A 97 -1.54 -9.81 10.83
CA GLU A 97 -2.58 -8.98 10.22
C GLU A 97 -2.07 -8.28 8.96
N SER A 98 -0.87 -7.67 8.99
CA SER A 98 -0.27 -7.03 7.81
C SER A 98 -0.06 -8.02 6.67
N ALA A 99 0.45 -9.23 6.98
CA ALA A 99 0.64 -10.28 5.98
C ALA A 99 -0.69 -10.72 5.33
N LEU A 100 -1.73 -10.94 6.14
CA LEU A 100 -3.06 -11.32 5.63
C LEU A 100 -3.71 -10.21 4.81
N LEU A 101 -3.63 -8.97 5.28
CA LEU A 101 -4.20 -7.81 4.58
C LEU A 101 -3.51 -7.56 3.24
N ASN A 102 -2.18 -7.65 3.16
CA ASN A 102 -1.44 -7.47 1.91
C ASN A 102 -1.68 -8.61 0.92
N ALA A 103 -1.83 -9.85 1.41
CA ALA A 103 -2.26 -10.98 0.58
C ALA A 103 -3.66 -10.76 -0.02
N ALA A 104 -4.62 -10.31 0.80
CA ALA A 104 -5.95 -9.95 0.33
C ALA A 104 -5.92 -8.77 -0.65
N SER A 105 -5.07 -7.78 -0.40
CA SER A 105 -4.86 -6.64 -1.32
C SER A 105 -4.36 -7.10 -2.69
N ALA A 106 -3.40 -8.02 -2.72
CA ALA A 106 -2.92 -8.62 -3.96
C ALA A 106 -4.03 -9.36 -4.71
N GLN A 107 -4.82 -10.17 -4.02
CA GLN A 107 -5.95 -10.90 -4.61
C GLN A 107 -7.03 -9.97 -5.17
N LEU A 108 -7.39 -8.92 -4.43
CA LEU A 108 -8.37 -7.92 -4.88
C LEU A 108 -7.87 -7.16 -6.10
N SER A 109 -6.60 -6.79 -6.12
CA SER A 109 -6.03 -6.04 -7.25
C SER A 109 -5.94 -6.91 -8.51
N ASN A 110 -5.58 -8.19 -8.35
CA ASN A 110 -5.62 -9.16 -9.45
C ASN A 110 -7.05 -9.44 -9.93
N TRP A 111 -8.04 -9.48 -9.02
CA TRP A 111 -9.45 -9.62 -9.39
C TRP A 111 -9.95 -8.45 -10.24
N LEU A 112 -9.42 -7.25 -10.01
CA LEU A 112 -9.70 -6.05 -10.80
C LEU A 112 -8.88 -5.98 -12.10
N ASP A 113 -8.00 -6.94 -12.35
CA ASP A 113 -7.07 -6.96 -13.50
C ASP A 113 -6.18 -5.69 -13.58
N LEU A 114 -5.73 -5.20 -12.41
CA LEU A 114 -4.90 -4.00 -12.31
C LEU A 114 -3.45 -4.35 -11.96
N PRO A 115 -2.46 -3.72 -12.60
CA PRO A 115 -1.06 -3.86 -12.18
C PRO A 115 -0.89 -3.25 -10.80
N SER A 116 -0.53 -4.08 -9.82
CA SER A 116 -0.59 -3.68 -8.42
C SER A 116 0.76 -3.70 -7.71
N SER A 117 0.79 -3.04 -6.57
CA SER A 117 1.88 -3.18 -5.61
C SER A 117 1.37 -3.29 -4.19
N VAL A 118 2.08 -4.06 -3.38
CA VAL A 118 1.76 -4.30 -1.96
C VAL A 118 3.00 -4.06 -1.10
N ALA A 119 2.81 -3.56 0.12
CA ALA A 119 3.89 -3.31 1.06
C ALA A 119 4.13 -4.57 1.90
N CYS A 120 5.30 -5.20 1.75
CA CYS A 120 5.66 -6.37 2.53
C CYS A 120 7.15 -6.34 2.86
N SER A 121 7.64 -7.32 3.61
CA SER A 121 9.04 -7.41 3.97
C SER A 121 9.54 -6.21 4.79
N MET A 122 8.68 -5.60 5.59
CA MET A 122 9.05 -4.58 6.57
C MET A 122 9.34 -5.30 7.91
N THR A 123 9.89 -4.62 8.91
CA THR A 123 10.11 -5.22 10.24
C THR A 123 10.24 -4.16 11.30
N ASP A 124 9.78 -4.48 12.50
CA ASP A 124 9.86 -3.59 13.66
C ASP A 124 11.18 -3.72 14.43
N VAL A 125 12.13 -4.50 13.93
CA VAL A 125 13.38 -4.77 14.64
C VAL A 125 14.34 -3.58 14.62
N LYS A 126 15.15 -3.46 15.67
CA LYS A 126 16.16 -2.40 15.85
C LYS A 126 17.60 -2.89 15.59
N ALA A 127 17.76 -4.19 15.32
CA ALA A 127 19.03 -4.85 15.01
C ALA A 127 18.75 -6.10 14.15
N ILE A 128 19.76 -6.64 13.46
CA ILE A 128 19.56 -7.85 12.65
C ILE A 128 19.58 -9.07 13.57
N ASP A 129 18.41 -9.68 13.78
CA ASP A 129 18.21 -10.87 14.59
C ASP A 129 17.21 -11.85 13.93
N ALA A 130 16.67 -12.80 14.70
CA ALA A 130 15.68 -13.75 14.20
C ALA A 130 14.36 -13.09 13.77
N GLN A 131 13.93 -12.02 14.46
CA GLN A 131 12.71 -11.28 14.12
C GLN A 131 12.87 -10.60 12.75
N TYR A 132 14.05 -10.02 12.46
CA TYR A 132 14.36 -9.46 11.14
C TYR A 132 14.08 -10.45 10.01
N GLY A 133 14.53 -11.70 10.14
CA GLY A 133 14.37 -12.73 9.11
C GLY A 133 12.93 -13.23 9.00
N VAL A 134 12.27 -13.46 10.14
CA VAL A 134 10.94 -14.05 10.19
C VAL A 134 9.87 -13.09 9.67
N GLU A 135 9.84 -11.85 10.17
CA GLU A 135 8.84 -10.85 9.74
C GLU A 135 8.95 -10.61 8.24
N LYS A 136 10.18 -10.36 7.75
CA LYS A 136 10.42 -10.13 6.33
C LYS A 136 10.06 -11.32 5.45
N GLY A 137 10.46 -12.51 5.88
CA GLY A 137 10.26 -13.74 5.12
C GLY A 137 8.80 -14.14 5.01
N ILE A 138 8.04 -14.02 6.10
CA ILE A 138 6.63 -14.44 6.14
C ILE A 138 5.79 -13.55 5.22
N SER A 139 5.83 -12.22 5.38
CA SER A 139 4.95 -11.34 4.62
C SER A 139 5.22 -11.36 3.12
N SER A 140 6.50 -11.38 2.73
CA SER A 140 6.89 -11.52 1.33
C SER A 140 6.45 -12.86 0.74
N LEU A 141 6.59 -13.97 1.49
CA LEU A 141 6.12 -15.28 1.06
C LEU A 141 4.60 -15.31 0.90
N VAL A 142 3.85 -14.81 1.88
CA VAL A 142 2.38 -14.82 1.83
C VAL A 142 1.89 -13.97 0.66
N ALA A 143 2.38 -12.74 0.50
CA ALA A 143 1.99 -11.88 -0.60
C ALA A 143 2.37 -12.44 -1.98
N ALA A 144 3.56 -13.04 -2.11
CA ALA A 144 3.96 -13.73 -3.34
C ALA A 144 3.04 -14.92 -3.64
N SER A 145 2.71 -15.74 -2.62
CA SER A 145 1.80 -16.87 -2.77
C SER A 145 0.37 -16.47 -3.13
N ALA A 146 -0.04 -15.25 -2.76
CA ALA A 146 -1.33 -14.66 -3.09
C ALA A 146 -1.37 -14.01 -4.49
N GLY A 147 -0.25 -14.02 -5.22
CA GLY A 147 -0.13 -13.47 -6.57
C GLY A 147 0.25 -11.99 -6.63
N GLY A 148 0.92 -11.43 -5.63
CA GLY A 148 1.38 -10.04 -5.66
C GLY A 148 2.28 -9.74 -6.87
N ASN A 149 1.94 -8.71 -7.65
CA ASN A 149 2.71 -8.37 -8.87
C ASN A 149 4.03 -7.68 -8.52
N LEU A 150 3.99 -6.72 -7.59
CA LEU A 150 5.16 -5.99 -7.10
C LEU A 150 5.19 -6.00 -5.57
N ILE A 151 6.15 -6.72 -5.02
CA ILE A 151 6.45 -6.73 -3.58
C ILE A 151 7.36 -5.53 -3.27
N TYR A 152 6.78 -4.49 -2.67
CA TYR A 152 7.53 -3.31 -2.20
C TYR A 152 8.10 -3.52 -0.81
N GLU A 153 9.13 -2.74 -0.48
CA GLU A 153 9.92 -2.86 0.74
C GLU A 153 10.61 -4.23 0.88
N SER A 154 10.78 -4.94 -0.25
CA SER A 154 11.32 -6.29 -0.34
C SER A 154 12.68 -6.48 0.32
N SER A 155 13.48 -5.41 0.49
CA SER A 155 14.78 -5.47 1.16
C SER A 155 15.06 -4.19 1.97
N GLY A 156 15.80 -4.35 3.08
CA GLY A 156 16.44 -3.25 3.82
C GLY A 156 15.56 -2.45 4.79
N MET A 157 14.24 -2.42 4.64
CA MET A 157 13.39 -1.61 5.53
C MET A 157 13.36 -2.13 6.97
N THR A 158 13.65 -1.27 7.95
CA THR A 158 13.64 -1.56 9.41
C THR A 158 13.00 -0.38 10.15
N ALA A 159 12.68 -0.53 11.44
CA ALA A 159 12.07 0.51 12.26
C ALA A 159 13.06 1.60 12.74
#